data_AF-A0A965NM50-F1
#
_entry.id   AF-A0A965NM50-F1
#
_cell.length_a   1.000
_cell.length_b   1.000
_cell.length_c   1.000
_cell.angle_alpha   90.00
_cell.angle_beta   90.00
_cell.angle_gamma   90.00
#
_symmetry.space_group_name_H-M   'P 1'
#
loop_
_entity.id
_entity.type
_entity.pdbx_description
1 polymer ?
#
loop_
_entity_poly.entity_id
_entity_poly.type
_entity_poly.pdbx_seq_one_letter_code
_entity_poly.pdbx_strand_id
1 'polypeptide(L)' 'MCGVDEAGRGCLAGPVIVAACVLHPFAHHPLIRDSKTLSSKQ' A
#
# COMPACT_ATOMS: atom_id res chain seq x y z
N MET A 1 4.05 -14.36 -3.46
CA MET A 1 2.65 -14.06 -3.08
C MET A 1 2.32 -12.67 -3.61
N CYS A 2 1.10 -12.43 -4.09
CA CYS A 2 0.67 -11.10 -4.54
C CYS A 2 -0.36 -10.49 -3.58
N GLY A 3 -0.25 -9.19 -3.34
CA GLY A 3 -1.23 -8.39 -2.61
C GLY A 3 -1.71 -7.23 -3.48
N VAL A 4 -2.98 -6.84 -3.35
CA VAL A 4 -3.62 -5.75 -4.10
C VAL A 4 -4.35 -4.87 -3.10
N ASP A 5 -4.24 -3.54 -3.26
CA ASP A 5 -4.92 -2.57 -2.40
C ASP A 5 -5.33 -1.31 -3.20
N GLU A 6 -6.31 -0.58 -2.67
CA GLU A 6 -6.88 0.62 -3.27
C GLU A 6 -6.97 1.79 -2.28
N ALA A 7 -6.78 3.00 -2.79
CA ALA A 7 -6.91 4.24 -2.03
C ALA A 7 -7.80 5.25 -2.77
N GLY A 8 -8.58 6.03 -2.01
CA GLY A 8 -9.41 7.10 -2.57
C GLY A 8 -10.88 6.73 -2.86
N ARG A 9 -11.36 5.53 -2.51
CA ARG A 9 -12.78 5.15 -2.73
C ARG A 9 -13.80 6.13 -2.12
N GLY A 10 -13.45 6.76 -0.99
CA GLY A 10 -14.36 7.61 -0.22
C GLY A 10 -14.11 9.11 -0.32
N CYS A 11 -13.18 9.59 -1.16
CA CYS A 11 -12.88 11.02 -1.25
C CYS A 11 -13.94 11.77 -2.07
N LEU A 12 -14.20 13.04 -1.71
CA LEU A 12 -15.10 13.94 -2.44
C LEU A 12 -14.58 14.30 -3.84
N ALA A 13 -13.26 14.39 -3.99
CA ALA A 13 -12.58 14.69 -5.23
C ALA A 13 -11.23 13.97 -5.28
N GLY A 14 -10.80 13.60 -6.48
CA GLY A 14 -9.60 12.82 -6.72
C GLY A 14 -9.90 11.44 -7.30
N PRO A 15 -8.92 10.79 -7.95
CA PRO A 15 -9.08 9.46 -8.51
C PRO A 15 -9.03 8.39 -7.42
N VAL A 16 -9.62 7.23 -7.72
CA VAL A 16 -9.29 5.98 -7.03
C VAL A 16 -8.01 5.42 -7.66
N ILE A 17 -7.04 5.07 -6.82
CA ILE A 17 -5.78 4.46 -7.25
C ILE A 17 -5.71 3.04 -6.71
N VAL A 18 -5.29 2.10 -7.56
CA VAL A 18 -5.10 0.69 -7.21
C VAL A 18 -3.66 0.30 -7.48
N ALA A 19 -3.06 -0.49 -6.59
CA ALA A 19 -1.70 -1.00 -6.75
C ALA A 19 -1.62 -2.49 -6.42
N ALA A 20 -0.69 -3.19 -7.07
CA ALA A 20 -0.39 -4.59 -6.80
C ALA A 20 1.11 -4.77 -6.48
N CYS A 21 1.41 -5.60 -5.49
CA CYS A 21 2.77 -5.93 -5.08
C CYS A 21 2.99 -7.45 -5.15
N VAL A 22 4.12 -7.88 -5.72
CA VAL A 22 4.54 -9.29 -5.72
C VAL A 22 5.77 -9.43 -4.82
N LEU A 23 5.64 -10.28 -3.79
CA LEU A 23 6.70 -10.55 -2.83
C LEU A 23 7.22 -11.99 -2.98
N HIS A 24 8.53 -12.15 -2.83
CA HIS A 24 9.15 -13.47 -2.69
C HIS A 24 8.61 -14.15 -1.41
N PRO A 25 8.41 -15.49 -1.42
CA PRO A 25 7.70 -16.20 -0.34
C PRO A 25 8.29 -16.05 1.06
N PHE A 26 9.58 -15.70 1.16
CA PHE A 26 10.31 -15.55 2.43
C PHE A 26 10.90 -14.14 2.61
N ALA A 27 10.48 -13.18 1.80
CA ALA A 27 10.93 -11.80 1.94
C ALA A 27 10.35 -11.21 3.23
N HIS A 28 11.21 -10.91 4.21
CA HIS A 28 10.85 -10.14 5.39
C HIS A 28 11.31 -8.70 5.20
N HIS A 29 10.37 -7.77 5.19
CA HIS A 29 10.67 -6.35 5.08
C HIS A 29 10.10 -5.63 6.30
N PRO A 30 10.94 -5.13 7.23
CA PRO A 30 10.49 -4.57 8.51
C PRO A 30 9.55 -3.36 8.35
N LEU A 31 9.61 -2.66 7.20
CA LEU A 31 8.79 -1.49 6.93
C LEU A 31 7.37 -1.80 6.37
N ILE A 32 7.04 -3.05 6.01
CA ILE A 32 5.79 -3.37 5.29
C ILE A 32 4.54 -3.43 6.21
N ARG A 33 4.70 -3.34 7.54
CA ARG A 33 3.59 -3.65 8.47
C ARG A 33 2.83 -2.47 9.07
N ASP A 34 3.43 -1.28 9.11
CA ASP A 34 2.82 -0.11 9.78
C ASP A 34 2.94 1.17 8.94
N SER A 35 2.69 1.05 7.64
CA SER A 35 2.70 2.19 6.72
C SER A 35 1.72 3.31 7.10
N LYS A 36 0.75 3.01 7.98
CA LYS A 36 -0.25 3.98 8.46
C LYS A 36 0.32 5.08 9.35
N THR A 37 1.51 4.88 9.91
CA THR A 37 2.20 5.89 10.74
C THR A 37 3.21 6.73 9.96
N LEU A 38 3.44 6.41 8.68
CA LEU A 38 4.36 7.14 7.82
C LEU A 38 3.78 8.49 7.41
N SER A 39 4.64 9.51 7.29
CA SER A 39 4.28 10.76 6.61
C SER A 39 4.36 10.59 5.10
N SER A 40 3.72 11.50 4.34
CA SER A 40 3.72 11.46 2.87
C SER A 40 5.09 11.57 2.20
N LYS A 41 6.14 11.92 2.95
CA LYS A 41 7.52 12.05 2.45
C LYS A 41 8.40 10.83 2.73
N GLN A 42 7.94 9.87 3.53
CA GLN A 42 8.67 8.66 3.93
C GLN A 42 8.20 7.46 3.10
#